data_AF-A0A534ML05-F1
#
_entry.id   AF-A0A534ML05-F1
#
_cell.length_a   1.000
_cell.length_b   1.000
_cell.length_c   1.000
_cell.angle_alpha   90.00
_cell.angle_beta   90.00
_cell.angle_gamma   90.00
#
_symmetry.space_group_name_H-M   'P 1'
#
loop_
_entity.id
_entity.type
_entity.pdbx_description
1 polymer ?
#
loop_
_entity_poly.entity_id
_entity_poly.type
_entity_poly.pdbx_seq_one_letter_code
_entity_poly.pdbx_strand_id
1 'polypeptide(L)' 'MLMKIGQIVELYPLFGEYDLIAKVEADSYEAIGAVVMSKIRSIEGVKATKTLARVAF' A
#
# COMPACT_ATOMS: atom_id res chain seq x y z
N MET A 1 -0.87 7.73 -9.94
CA MET A 1 0.33 7.98 -9.11
C MET A 1 0.71 6.73 -8.32
N LEU A 2 -0.21 6.12 -7.57
CA LEU A 2 0.02 4.86 -6.84
C LEU A 2 0.50 3.70 -7.74
N MET A 3 -0.14 3.48 -8.90
CA MET A 3 0.29 2.45 -9.86
C MET A 3 1.73 2.63 -10.42
N LYS A 4 2.41 3.75 -10.14
CA LYS A 4 3.83 3.92 -10.48
C LYS A 4 4.77 3.29 -9.45
N ILE A 5 4.25 2.87 -8.30
CA ILE A 5 5.00 2.15 -7.27
C ILE A 5 5.03 0.68 -7.68
N GLY A 6 6.20 0.18 -8.12
CA GLY A 6 6.32 -1.18 -8.65
C GLY A 6 5.96 -2.31 -7.68
N GLN A 7 5.88 -2.02 -6.37
CA GLN A 7 5.43 -2.98 -5.35
C GLN A 7 3.89 -3.13 -5.29
N ILE A 8 3.12 -2.23 -5.90
CA ILE A 8 1.65 -2.34 -5.96
C ILE A 8 1.29 -3.20 -7.16
N VAL A 9 0.83 -4.42 -6.89
CA VAL A 9 0.45 -5.40 -7.93
C VAL A 9 -1.03 -5.32 -8.28
N GLU A 10 -1.87 -4.84 -7.36
CA GLU A 10 -3.30 -4.64 -7.58
C GLU A 10 -3.76 -3.38 -6.84
N LEU A 11 -4.72 -2.66 -7.41
CA LEU A 11 -5.31 -1.45 -6.83
C LEU A 11 -6.77 -1.35 -7.22
N TYR A 12 -7.66 -1.24 -6.23
CA TYR A 12 -9.09 -1.14 -6.44
C TYR A 12 -9.68 0.04 -5.67
N PRO A 13 -10.60 0.81 -6.27
CA PRO A 13 -11.40 1.78 -5.54
C PRO A 13 -12.41 1.07 -4.66
N LEU A 14 -12.68 1.66 -3.50
CA LEU A 14 -13.64 1.18 -2.53
C LEU A 14 -14.73 2.23 -2.28
N PHE A 15 -15.86 1.74 -1.77
CA PHE A 15 -16.88 2.58 -1.15
C PHE A 15 -16.90 2.28 0.35
N GLY A 16 -16.92 3.31 1.19
CA GLY A 16 -16.98 3.16 2.65
C GLY A 16 -15.91 3.97 3.37
N GLU A 17 -15.36 3.41 4.46
CA GLU A 17 -14.37 4.08 5.33
C GLU A 17 -13.04 4.38 4.62
N TYR A 18 -12.69 3.58 3.62
CA TYR A 18 -11.45 3.72 2.84
C TYR A 18 -11.80 3.96 1.38
N ASP A 19 -11.01 4.81 0.70
CA ASP A 19 -11.20 5.15 -0.71
C ASP A 19 -10.59 4.10 -1.65
N LEU A 20 -9.51 3.42 -1.22
CA LEU A 20 -8.71 2.51 -2.04
C LEU A 20 -8.25 1.30 -1.23
N ILE A 21 -8.11 0.15 -1.89
CA ILE A 21 -7.34 -1.00 -1.42
C ILE A 21 -6.24 -1.34 -2.41
N ALA A 22 -5.02 -1.51 -1.90
CA ALA A 22 -3.85 -1.87 -2.69
C ALA A 22 -3.27 -3.18 -2.18
N LYS A 23 -2.98 -4.12 -3.08
CA LYS A 23 -2.17 -5.30 -2.78
C LYS A 23 -0.72 -4.96 -3.06
N VAL A 24 0.12 -5.12 -2.03
CA VAL A 24 1.54 -4.82 -2.08
C VAL A 24 2.34 -6.11 -1.93
N GLU A 25 3.29 -6.34 -2.82
CA GLU A 25 4.24 -7.45 -2.75
C GLU A 25 5.66 -6.91 -2.54
N ALA A 26 6.39 -7.51 -1.61
CA ALA A 26 7.77 -7.16 -1.29
C ALA A 26 8.48 -8.36 -0.64
N ASP A 27 9.82 -8.33 -0.66
CA ASP A 27 10.65 -9.47 -0.26
C ASP A 27 10.70 -9.70 1.26
N SER A 28 10.23 -8.76 2.07
CA SER A 28 10.26 -8.83 3.53
C SER A 28 9.23 -7.92 4.19
N TYR A 29 8.96 -8.16 5.47
CA TYR A 29 8.07 -7.33 6.26
C TYR A 29 8.59 -5.89 6.37
N GLU A 30 9.90 -5.73 6.53
CA GLU A 30 10.60 -4.45 6.58
C GLU A 30 10.43 -3.68 5.26
N ALA A 31 10.52 -4.39 4.12
CA ALA A 31 10.30 -3.79 2.81
C ALA A 31 8.84 -3.32 2.63
N ILE A 32 7.84 -4.07 3.13
CA ILE A 32 6.43 -3.60 3.14
C ILE A 32 6.32 -2.32 3.95
N GLY A 33 6.89 -2.30 5.16
CA GLY A 33 6.89 -1.12 6.03
C GLY A 33 7.51 0.11 5.34
N ALA A 34 8.66 -0.09 4.70
CA ALA A 34 9.34 0.96 3.93
C ALA A 34 8.47 1.47 2.77
N VAL A 35 7.84 0.60 1.99
CA VAL A 35 6.94 1.01 0.89
C VAL A 35 5.76 1.84 1.41
N VAL A 36 5.12 1.40 2.50
CA VAL A 36 3.97 2.11 3.07
C VAL A 36 4.38 3.48 3.59
N MET A 37 5.46 3.58 4.37
CA MET A 37 5.85 4.85 4.99
C MET A 37 6.49 5.82 3.99
N SER A 38 7.43 5.33 3.17
CA SER A 38 8.26 6.20 2.31
C SER A 38 7.65 6.50 0.95
N LYS A 39 6.74 5.67 0.45
CA LYS A 39 6.15 5.83 -0.89
C LYS A 39 4.65 6.12 -0.86
N ILE A 40 3.88 5.41 -0.02
CA ILE A 40 2.42 5.55 -0.01
C ILE A 40 1.99 6.74 0.85
N ARG A 41 2.41 6.79 2.12
CA ARG A 41 2.03 7.87 3.06
C ARG A 41 2.63 9.22 2.73
N SER A 42 3.68 9.26 1.91
CA SER A 42 4.30 10.50 1.44
C SER A 42 3.56 11.15 0.27
N ILE A 43 2.57 10.47 -0.33
CA ILE A 43 1.78 11.02 -1.43
C ILE A 43 0.79 12.05 -0.87
N GLU A 44 0.83 13.25 -1.43
CA GLU A 44 -0.12 14.30 -1.10
C GLU A 44 -1.56 13.81 -1.33
N GLY A 45 -2.42 14.02 -0.32
CA GLY A 45 -3.81 13.55 -0.31
C GLY A 45 -4.04 12.22 0.40
N VAL A 46 -2.99 11.43 0.70
CA VAL A 46 -3.13 10.23 1.54
C VAL A 46 -3.28 10.63 3.00
N LYS A 47 -4.50 10.55 3.55
CA LYS A 47 -4.81 10.95 4.93
C LYS A 47 -4.47 9.89 5.97
N ALA A 48 -4.75 8.62 5.66
CA ALA A 48 -4.52 7.50 6.56
C ALA A 48 -4.31 6.21 5.76
N THR A 49 -3.62 5.24 6.37
CA THR A 49 -3.49 3.89 5.83
C THR A 49 -3.65 2.86 6.94
N LYS A 50 -4.31 1.76 6.63
CA LYS A 50 -4.37 0.55 7.45
C LYS A 50 -3.72 -0.59 6.68
N THR A 51 -2.72 -1.24 7.28
CA THR A 51 -1.93 -2.28 6.61
C THR A 51 -2.30 -3.64 7.19
N LEU A 52 -2.75 -4.56 6.32
CA LEU A 52 -2.97 -5.96 6.65
C LEU A 52 -1.80 -6.77 6.07
N ALA A 53 -0.77 -7.02 6.89
CA ALA A 53 0.43 -7.72 6.45
C ALA A 53 0.28 -9.23 6.66
N ARG A 54 0.67 -10.01 5.65
CA ARG A 54 0.80 -11.47 5.72
C ARG A 54 2.16 -11.90 5.20
N VAL A 55 2.69 -12.99 5.75
CA VAL A 55 3.81 -13.72 5.17
C VAL A 55 3.24 -14.99 4.55
N ALA A 56 3.48 -15.20 3.26
CA ALA A 56 3.17 -16.46 2.60
C ALA A 56 4.48 -17.27 2.53
N PHE A 57 4.44 -18.50 3.03
CA PHE A 57 5.52 -19.49 2.91
C PHE A 57 5.27 -20.38 1.71
#